data_AF-A0A6C0CGY3-F1
#
_entry.id   AF-A0A6C0CGY3-F1
#
_cell.length_a   1.000
_cell.length_b   1.000
_cell.length_c   1.000
_cell.angle_alpha   90.00
_cell.angle_beta   90.00
_cell.angle_gamma   90.00
#
_symmetry.space_group_name_H-M   'P 1'
#
loop_
_entity.id
_entity.type
_entity.pdbx_description
1 polymer ?
#
loop_
_entity_poly.entity_id
_entity_poly.type
_entity_poly.pdbx_seq_one_letter_code
_entity_poly.pdbx_strand_id
1 'polypeptide(L)'
;MRSSYRLGDLVFLNLEEHNKSKILFEYPNSIASRFIKENNNNIDIITKIILNYIEEVSHLLPKDIEESTVIHLRLGDVIAGNKWHERQKRPLEINYLKSLIENDTNPKYVIGRCFFADTSSNNIEECIELSNKYLKNVLEELNATHFDSGNADIDLCCAIKSKLFIQGKGYFSKLIVEVRKKLNLNNIETTEVN
;
A
#
# COMPACT_ATOMS: atom_id res chain seq x y z
N MET A 1 -8.58 -1.49 14.59
CA MET A 1 -8.60 -0.07 14.16
C MET A 1 -9.16 -0.03 12.74
N ARG A 2 -10.35 0.57 12.52
CA ARG A 2 -11.01 0.64 11.20
C ARG A 2 -10.60 1.93 10.49
N SER A 3 -10.16 1.76 9.25
CA SER A 3 -9.78 2.78 8.25
C SER A 3 -8.43 3.47 8.49
N SER A 4 -7.45 3.15 7.67
CA SER A 4 -6.65 4.17 6.98
C SER A 4 -7.48 4.59 5.76
N TYR A 5 -7.64 5.88 5.53
CA TYR A 5 -8.31 6.37 4.33
C TYR A 5 -7.64 5.78 3.06
N ARG A 6 -8.42 5.60 1.99
CA ARG A 6 -7.90 4.98 0.76
C ARG A 6 -7.28 6.02 -0.16
N LEU A 7 -6.02 6.37 0.07
CA LEU A 7 -5.32 7.38 -0.72
C LEU A 7 -5.34 7.08 -2.23
N GLY A 8 -5.10 5.82 -2.61
CA GLY A 8 -5.17 5.42 -4.01
C GLY A 8 -6.55 5.63 -4.63
N ASP A 9 -7.62 5.29 -3.90
CA ASP A 9 -8.99 5.54 -4.34
C ASP A 9 -9.24 7.05 -4.47
N LEU A 10 -8.71 7.88 -3.58
CA LEU A 10 -8.84 9.35 -3.67
C LEU A 10 -8.20 9.93 -4.95
N VAL A 11 -7.07 9.38 -5.39
CA VAL A 11 -6.36 9.86 -6.58
C VAL A 11 -7.00 9.33 -7.87
N PHE A 12 -7.29 8.03 -7.92
CA PHE A 12 -7.76 7.38 -9.15
C PHE A 12 -9.29 7.34 -9.30
N LEU A 13 -10.03 7.49 -8.21
CA LEU A 13 -11.50 7.51 -8.22
C LEU A 13 -11.98 8.91 -7.81
N ASN A 14 -13.10 9.32 -8.37
CA ASN A 14 -13.77 10.53 -7.92
C ASN A 14 -14.54 10.22 -6.62
N LEU A 15 -13.88 10.36 -5.47
CA LEU A 15 -14.53 10.18 -4.17
C LEU A 15 -15.61 11.25 -3.96
N GLU A 16 -16.73 10.83 -3.39
CA GLU A 16 -17.80 11.75 -2.99
C GLU A 16 -17.33 12.76 -1.94
N GLU A 17 -17.89 13.98 -1.97
CA GLU A 17 -17.49 15.10 -1.09
C GLU A 17 -17.62 14.77 0.41
N HIS A 18 -18.60 13.95 0.78
CA HIS A 18 -18.77 13.51 2.16
C HIS A 18 -17.56 12.68 2.65
N ASN A 19 -16.97 11.84 1.78
CA ASN A 19 -15.78 11.05 2.10
C ASN A 19 -14.55 11.94 2.22
N LYS A 20 -14.41 12.94 1.34
CA LYS A 20 -13.32 13.93 1.43
C LYS A 20 -13.39 14.72 2.74
N SER A 21 -14.59 15.15 3.13
CA SER A 21 -14.81 15.88 4.39
C SER A 21 -14.45 15.02 5.61
N LYS A 22 -14.80 13.73 5.60
CA LYS A 22 -14.40 12.78 6.65
C LYS A 22 -12.88 12.66 6.76
N ILE A 23 -12.18 12.55 5.63
CA ILE A 23 -10.71 12.47 5.61
C ILE A 23 -10.08 13.74 6.18
N LEU A 24 -10.57 14.92 5.77
CA LEU A 24 -10.08 16.21 6.27
C LEU A 24 -10.26 16.36 7.79
N PHE A 25 -11.34 15.81 8.34
CA PHE A 25 -11.61 15.84 9.77
C PHE A 25 -10.78 14.81 10.56
N GLU A 26 -10.74 13.55 10.12
CA GLU A 26 -10.07 12.45 10.84
C GLU A 26 -8.55 12.47 10.67
N TYR A 27 -8.04 12.94 9.53
CA TYR A 27 -6.62 12.90 9.18
C TYR A 27 -6.12 14.24 8.61
N PRO A 28 -6.25 15.37 9.32
CA PRO A 28 -6.06 16.72 8.78
C PRO A 28 -4.65 17.00 8.21
N ASN A 29 -3.64 16.27 8.69
CA ASN A 29 -2.23 16.43 8.31
C ASN A 29 -1.72 15.36 7.34
N SER A 30 -2.58 14.43 6.95
CA SER A 30 -2.23 13.31 6.06
C SER A 30 -1.97 13.75 4.63
N ILE A 31 -1.34 12.86 3.87
CA ILE A 31 -1.10 13.04 2.44
C ILE A 31 -2.43 13.27 1.69
N ALA A 32 -3.49 12.52 2.00
CA ALA A 32 -4.80 12.75 1.38
C ALA A 32 -5.38 14.12 1.71
N SER A 33 -5.31 14.56 2.97
CA SER A 33 -5.85 15.87 3.35
C SER A 33 -5.14 17.01 2.64
N ARG A 34 -3.83 16.90 2.45
CA ARG A 34 -3.05 17.84 1.64
C ARG A 34 -3.50 17.79 0.17
N PHE A 35 -3.68 16.59 -0.37
CA PHE A 35 -4.10 16.42 -1.77
C PHE A 35 -5.52 16.98 -2.04
N ILE A 36 -6.47 16.76 -1.13
CA ILE A 36 -7.83 17.31 -1.25
C ILE A 36 -7.81 18.85 -1.30
N LYS A 37 -6.93 19.50 -0.51
CA LYS A 37 -6.86 20.97 -0.41
C LYS A 37 -6.31 21.64 -1.67
N GLU A 38 -5.52 20.95 -2.48
CA GLU A 38 -4.97 21.49 -3.74
C GLU A 38 -6.04 21.64 -4.84
N ASN A 39 -7.23 21.05 -4.66
CA ASN A 39 -8.38 21.13 -5.58
C ASN A 39 -8.04 20.81 -7.05
N ASN A 40 -7.11 19.89 -7.26
CA ASN A 40 -6.62 19.50 -8.58
C ASN A 40 -6.19 18.02 -8.56
N ASN A 41 -6.83 17.21 -9.40
CA ASN A 41 -6.59 15.76 -9.43
C ASN A 41 -5.47 15.43 -10.43
N ASN A 42 -4.22 15.53 -10.00
CA ASN A 42 -3.05 15.29 -10.85
C ASN A 42 -1.96 14.51 -10.09
N ILE A 43 -1.38 13.50 -10.78
CA ILE A 43 -0.25 12.70 -10.28
C ILE A 43 0.97 13.57 -9.89
N ASP A 44 1.17 14.70 -10.56
CA ASP A 44 2.27 15.63 -10.27
C ASP A 44 2.13 16.29 -8.90
N ILE A 45 0.89 16.63 -8.53
CA ILE A 45 0.59 17.30 -7.26
C ILE A 45 0.76 16.32 -6.11
N ILE A 46 0.17 15.12 -6.22
CA ILE A 46 0.33 14.10 -5.20
C ILE A 46 1.80 13.67 -5.06
N THR A 47 2.56 13.60 -6.16
CA THR A 47 4.00 13.32 -6.11
C THR A 47 4.75 14.36 -5.28
N LYS A 48 4.50 15.66 -5.51
CA LYS A 48 5.11 16.74 -4.71
C LYS A 48 4.73 16.65 -3.24
N ILE A 49 3.46 16.40 -2.94
CA ILE A 49 2.98 16.25 -1.56
C ILE A 49 3.69 15.08 -0.86
N ILE A 50 3.80 13.94 -1.55
CA ILE A 50 4.49 12.75 -1.02
C ILE A 50 5.96 13.05 -0.75
N LEU A 51 6.68 13.69 -1.68
CA LEU A 51 8.09 14.04 -1.48
C LEU A 51 8.29 14.96 -0.27
N ASN A 52 7.45 15.99 -0.13
CA ASN A 52 7.51 16.87 1.05
C ASN A 52 7.23 16.10 2.34
N TYR A 53 6.25 15.19 2.32
CA TYR A 53 5.90 14.37 3.48
C TYR A 53 7.02 13.39 3.86
N ILE A 54 7.71 12.82 2.87
CA ILE A 54 8.88 11.95 3.10
C ILE A 54 9.96 12.67 3.89
N GLU A 55 10.26 13.93 3.57
CA GLU A 55 11.26 14.70 4.31
C GLU A 55 10.85 14.89 5.78
N GLU A 56 9.56 15.14 6.03
CA GLU A 56 9.00 15.29 7.39
C GLU A 56 9.07 14.00 8.21
N VAL A 57 8.86 12.84 7.58
CA VAL A 57 8.78 11.53 8.27
C VAL A 57 10.00 10.63 8.07
N SER A 58 11.06 11.13 7.46
CA SER A 58 12.28 10.35 7.13
C SER A 58 12.85 9.59 8.33
N HIS A 59 12.78 10.18 9.52
CA HIS A 59 13.21 9.58 10.79
C HIS A 59 12.39 8.35 11.24
N LEU A 60 11.22 8.11 10.65
CA LEU A 60 10.35 6.96 10.91
C LEU A 60 10.59 5.78 9.96
N LEU A 61 11.42 5.97 8.93
CA LEU A 61 11.71 4.95 7.93
C LEU A 61 12.89 4.05 8.36
N PRO A 62 12.96 2.80 7.87
CA PRO A 62 14.15 1.97 8.05
C PRO A 62 15.40 2.65 7.51
N LYS A 63 16.53 2.52 8.22
CA LYS A 63 17.79 3.21 7.85
C LYS A 63 18.35 2.76 6.50
N ASP A 64 18.11 1.50 6.14
CA ASP A 64 18.55 0.84 4.91
C ASP A 64 17.46 0.85 3.82
N ILE A 65 16.40 1.65 3.97
CA ILE A 65 15.26 1.63 3.06
C ILE A 65 15.69 1.87 1.59
N GLU A 66 16.63 2.78 1.36
CA GLU A 66 17.12 3.13 0.01
C GLU A 66 17.89 2.00 -0.68
N GLU A 67 18.34 0.99 0.08
CA GLU A 67 18.99 -0.21 -0.44
C GLU A 67 18.10 -1.46 -0.38
N SER A 68 16.82 -1.28 -0.04
CA SER A 68 15.88 -2.37 0.21
C SER A 68 14.90 -2.61 -0.94
N THR A 69 14.32 -3.82 -0.95
CA THR A 69 13.15 -4.16 -1.76
C THR A 69 11.90 -4.12 -0.88
N VAL A 70 10.90 -3.31 -1.28
CA VAL A 70 9.61 -3.22 -0.60
C VAL A 70 8.55 -3.98 -1.39
N ILE A 71 7.82 -4.86 -0.70
CA ILE A 71 6.75 -5.69 -1.26
C ILE A 71 5.44 -5.27 -0.61
N HIS A 72 4.46 -4.86 -1.42
CA HIS A 72 3.14 -4.54 -0.90
C HIS A 72 2.20 -5.75 -0.96
N LEU A 73 1.58 -6.07 0.18
CA LEU A 73 0.55 -7.10 0.30
C LEU A 73 -0.81 -6.47 0.55
N ARG A 74 -1.82 -6.92 -0.21
CA ARG A 74 -3.22 -6.61 0.08
C ARG A 74 -3.77 -7.67 1.04
N LEU A 75 -4.09 -7.25 2.26
CA LEU A 75 -4.61 -8.11 3.34
C LEU A 75 -6.01 -7.67 3.78
N GLY A 76 -6.67 -8.50 4.57
CA GLY A 76 -8.01 -8.26 5.12
C GLY A 76 -9.10 -8.97 4.35
N ASP A 77 -10.17 -8.25 4.01
CA ASP A 77 -11.36 -8.79 3.34
C ASP A 77 -11.04 -9.53 2.03
N VAL A 78 -9.98 -9.15 1.32
CA VAL A 78 -9.60 -9.80 0.06
C VAL A 78 -9.09 -11.25 0.22
N ILE A 79 -8.68 -11.66 1.42
CA ILE A 79 -8.08 -12.99 1.63
C ILE A 79 -9.15 -14.08 1.56
N ALA A 80 -10.20 -13.92 2.36
CA ALA A 80 -11.25 -14.91 2.53
C ALA A 80 -12.66 -14.33 2.31
N GLY A 81 -12.73 -13.12 1.76
CA GLY A 81 -13.97 -12.50 1.35
C GLY A 81 -14.70 -13.31 0.29
N ASN A 82 -16.02 -13.33 0.43
CA ASN A 82 -16.92 -14.08 -0.42
C ASN A 82 -17.42 -13.28 -1.62
N LYS A 83 -17.25 -11.96 -1.65
CA LYS A 83 -17.70 -11.13 -2.76
C LYS A 83 -16.70 -11.19 -3.92
N TRP A 84 -17.24 -11.11 -5.14
CA TRP A 84 -16.45 -11.21 -6.37
C TRP A 84 -15.30 -10.18 -6.42
N HIS A 85 -15.56 -8.95 -6.00
CA HIS A 85 -14.58 -7.86 -5.99
C HIS A 85 -13.51 -8.01 -4.88
N GLU A 86 -13.77 -8.79 -3.83
CA GLU A 86 -12.77 -9.17 -2.82
C GLU A 86 -11.83 -10.23 -3.43
N ARG A 87 -12.41 -11.23 -4.12
CA ARG A 87 -11.67 -12.34 -4.74
C ARG A 87 -10.72 -11.89 -5.85
N GLN A 88 -11.12 -10.94 -6.70
CA GLN A 88 -10.22 -10.38 -7.74
C GLN A 88 -8.98 -9.72 -7.13
N LYS A 89 -9.13 -9.15 -5.93
CA LYS A 89 -8.09 -8.40 -5.22
C LYS A 89 -7.26 -9.26 -4.26
N ARG A 90 -7.41 -10.59 -4.30
CA ARG A 90 -6.58 -11.54 -3.55
C ARG A 90 -5.09 -11.25 -3.75
N PRO A 91 -4.27 -11.37 -2.70
CA PRO A 91 -2.84 -11.16 -2.83
C PRO A 91 -2.22 -12.13 -3.83
N LEU A 92 -1.01 -11.80 -4.25
CA LEU A 92 -0.22 -12.63 -5.14
C LEU A 92 0.14 -13.96 -4.48
N GLU A 93 0.38 -14.99 -5.27
CA GLU A 93 0.90 -16.25 -4.73
C GLU A 93 2.34 -16.09 -4.25
N ILE A 94 2.71 -16.77 -3.16
CA ILE A 94 4.06 -16.65 -2.56
C ILE A 94 5.13 -17.13 -3.55
N ASN A 95 4.89 -18.23 -4.26
CA ASN A 95 5.83 -18.72 -5.28
C ASN A 95 6.02 -17.72 -6.42
N TYR A 96 4.97 -16.97 -6.77
CA TYR A 96 5.09 -15.90 -7.75
C TYR A 96 5.95 -14.77 -7.20
N LEU A 97 5.72 -14.31 -5.96
CA LEU A 97 6.58 -13.32 -5.31
C LEU A 97 8.05 -13.77 -5.26
N LYS A 98 8.33 -15.04 -4.92
CA LYS A 98 9.68 -15.62 -4.95
C LYS A 98 10.32 -15.49 -6.33
N SER A 99 9.58 -15.81 -7.39
CA SER A 99 10.09 -15.73 -8.76
C SER A 99 10.46 -14.30 -9.18
N LEU A 100 9.79 -13.28 -8.63
CA LEU A 100 10.09 -11.88 -8.94
C LEU A 100 11.39 -11.39 -8.27
N ILE A 101 11.86 -12.08 -7.23
CA ILE A 101 13.00 -11.66 -6.39
C ILE A 101 14.12 -12.71 -6.32
N GLU A 102 14.12 -13.68 -7.22
CA GLU A 102 15.06 -14.81 -7.18
C GLU A 102 16.53 -14.37 -7.16
N ASN A 103 16.84 -13.27 -7.87
CA ASN A 103 18.19 -12.69 -7.93
C ASN A 103 18.37 -11.45 -7.04
N ASP A 104 17.39 -11.11 -6.21
CA ASP A 104 17.43 -9.91 -5.37
C ASP A 104 18.06 -10.20 -3.99
N THR A 105 19.23 -9.61 -3.76
CA THR A 105 19.97 -9.73 -2.50
C THR A 105 19.68 -8.62 -1.49
N ASN A 106 18.83 -7.65 -1.84
CA ASN A 106 18.52 -6.54 -0.95
C ASN A 106 17.78 -7.01 0.33
N PRO A 107 17.89 -6.25 1.44
CA PRO A 107 16.94 -6.37 2.56
C PRO A 107 15.51 -6.26 2.07
N LYS A 108 14.60 -7.09 2.59
CA LYS A 108 13.22 -7.16 2.13
C LYS A 108 12.28 -6.66 3.21
N TYR A 109 11.49 -5.66 2.85
CA TYR A 109 10.41 -5.15 3.69
C TYR A 109 9.06 -5.51 3.06
N VAL A 110 8.15 -6.00 3.89
CA VAL A 110 6.76 -6.19 3.53
C VAL A 110 5.95 -5.06 4.14
N ILE A 111 5.14 -4.39 3.33
CA ILE A 111 4.11 -3.45 3.79
C ILE A 111 2.74 -4.00 3.46
N GLY A 112 1.76 -3.71 4.31
CA GLY A 112 0.39 -4.17 4.13
C GLY A 112 -0.30 -4.34 5.47
N ARG A 113 -1.59 -4.02 5.51
CA ARG A 113 -2.46 -4.17 6.67
C ARG A 113 -3.78 -4.78 6.29
N CYS A 114 -4.42 -5.45 7.25
CA CYS A 114 -5.79 -5.91 7.10
C CYS A 114 -6.71 -4.71 6.86
N PHE A 115 -7.34 -4.68 5.69
CA PHE A 115 -8.35 -3.69 5.35
C PHE A 115 -9.72 -4.36 5.24
N PHE A 116 -10.76 -3.72 5.77
CA PHE A 116 -12.15 -4.18 5.69
C PHE A 116 -13.02 -3.04 5.17
N ALA A 117 -13.62 -3.21 3.99
CA ALA A 117 -14.60 -2.26 3.46
C ALA A 117 -15.88 -2.26 4.31
N ASP A 118 -16.65 -1.17 4.30
CA ASP A 118 -17.95 -1.13 5.01
C ASP A 118 -18.93 -2.18 4.48
N THR A 119 -18.76 -2.58 3.21
CA THR A 119 -19.53 -3.64 2.56
C THR A 119 -18.83 -5.00 2.58
N SER A 120 -17.74 -5.17 3.35
CA SER A 120 -16.96 -6.40 3.39
C SER A 120 -17.77 -7.59 3.90
N SER A 121 -17.30 -8.78 3.59
CA SER A 121 -17.84 -10.02 4.13
C SER A 121 -17.90 -10.01 5.68
N ASN A 122 -18.92 -10.67 6.25
CA ASN A 122 -19.16 -10.70 7.69
C ASN A 122 -18.15 -11.60 8.46
N ASN A 123 -17.29 -12.34 7.76
CA ASN A 123 -16.29 -13.25 8.31
C ASN A 123 -14.98 -12.53 8.67
N ILE A 124 -15.07 -11.43 9.42
CA ILE A 124 -13.92 -10.57 9.75
C ILE A 124 -12.82 -11.36 10.47
N GLU A 125 -13.18 -12.19 11.45
CA GLU A 125 -12.21 -12.97 12.24
C GLU A 125 -11.41 -13.95 11.36
N GLU A 126 -12.08 -14.69 10.48
CA GLU A 126 -11.46 -15.59 9.51
C GLU A 126 -10.51 -14.82 8.57
N CYS A 127 -10.93 -13.65 8.08
CA CYS A 127 -10.10 -12.81 7.24
C CYS A 127 -8.85 -12.31 7.97
N ILE A 128 -8.95 -11.95 9.26
CA ILE A 128 -7.81 -11.56 10.08
C ILE A 128 -6.85 -12.75 10.25
N GLU A 129 -7.36 -13.92 10.63
CA GLU A 129 -6.56 -15.12 10.85
C GLU A 129 -5.79 -15.50 9.57
N LEU A 130 -6.48 -15.57 8.44
CA LEU A 130 -5.87 -15.94 7.17
C LEU A 130 -4.93 -14.85 6.64
N SER A 131 -5.21 -13.57 6.89
CA SER A 131 -4.27 -12.49 6.57
C SER A 131 -2.97 -12.61 7.37
N ASN A 132 -3.06 -12.88 8.67
CA ASN A 132 -1.90 -13.06 9.53
C ASN A 132 -1.09 -14.29 9.11
N LYS A 133 -1.77 -15.39 8.79
CA LYS A 133 -1.13 -16.62 8.27
C LYS A 133 -0.41 -16.35 6.96
N TYR A 134 -1.07 -15.69 6.00
CA TYR A 134 -0.47 -15.36 4.72
C TYR A 134 0.73 -14.42 4.87
N LEU A 135 0.61 -13.36 5.66
CA LEU A 135 1.71 -12.45 5.97
C LEU A 135 2.89 -13.20 6.59
N LYS A 136 2.65 -14.02 7.61
CA LYS A 136 3.69 -14.84 8.25
C LYS A 136 4.43 -15.71 7.23
N ASN A 137 3.71 -16.42 6.38
CA ASN A 137 4.31 -17.26 5.35
C ASN A 137 5.16 -16.44 4.37
N VAL A 138 4.70 -15.25 3.96
CA VAL A 138 5.50 -14.36 3.09
C VAL A 138 6.78 -13.91 3.79
N LEU A 139 6.72 -13.53 5.06
CA LEU A 139 7.90 -13.10 5.82
C LEU A 139 8.92 -14.24 5.93
N GLU A 140 8.47 -15.45 6.25
CA GLU A 140 9.32 -16.63 6.40
C GLU A 140 9.93 -17.06 5.05
N GLU A 141 9.11 -17.22 4.01
CA GLU A 141 9.54 -17.74 2.70
C GLU A 141 10.44 -16.76 1.93
N LEU A 142 10.31 -15.45 2.19
CA LEU A 142 11.11 -14.42 1.54
C LEU A 142 12.26 -13.89 2.42
N ASN A 143 12.41 -14.39 3.65
CA ASN A 143 13.32 -13.83 4.66
C ASN A 143 13.17 -12.30 4.77
N ALA A 144 11.93 -11.84 4.94
CA ALA A 144 11.56 -10.43 4.94
C ALA A 144 11.13 -9.94 6.32
N THR A 145 11.18 -8.63 6.53
CA THR A 145 10.71 -7.96 7.74
C THR A 145 9.38 -7.26 7.48
N HIS A 146 8.40 -7.42 8.36
CA HIS A 146 7.16 -6.64 8.28
C HIS A 146 7.42 -5.22 8.77
N PHE A 147 7.25 -4.24 7.89
CA PHE A 147 7.27 -2.83 8.26
C PHE A 147 5.84 -2.38 8.56
N ASP A 148 5.45 -2.46 9.83
CA ASP A 148 4.17 -1.97 10.31
C ASP A 148 4.31 -0.61 11.00
N SER A 149 4.19 0.47 10.24
CA SER A 149 4.32 1.84 10.77
C SER A 149 3.12 2.35 11.59
N GLY A 150 2.03 1.59 11.69
CA GLY A 150 0.72 2.09 12.12
C GLY A 150 0.06 3.15 11.20
N ASN A 151 0.73 3.63 10.13
CA ASN A 151 0.24 4.72 9.27
C ASN A 151 0.45 4.45 7.77
N ALA A 152 -0.63 4.44 6.98
CA ALA A 152 -0.56 4.17 5.54
C ALA A 152 0.29 5.20 4.77
N ASP A 153 0.43 6.43 5.26
CA ASP A 153 1.28 7.46 4.65
C ASP A 153 2.75 7.12 4.82
N ILE A 154 3.13 6.56 5.97
CA ILE A 154 4.51 6.13 6.23
C ILE A 154 4.81 4.86 5.41
N ASP A 155 3.85 3.94 5.29
CA ASP A 155 3.98 2.76 4.43
C ASP A 155 4.18 3.17 2.96
N LEU A 156 3.46 4.21 2.50
CA LEU A 156 3.66 4.81 1.18
C LEU A 156 5.08 5.40 1.04
N CYS A 157 5.52 6.20 2.00
CA CYS A 157 6.86 6.80 2.00
C CYS A 157 7.97 5.73 1.93
N CYS A 158 7.82 4.67 2.72
CA CYS A 158 8.69 3.49 2.71
C CYS A 158 8.78 2.88 1.29
N ALA A 159 7.64 2.66 0.64
CA ALA A 159 7.61 2.14 -0.71
C ALA A 159 8.24 3.09 -1.75
N ILE A 160 8.03 4.41 -1.64
CA ILE A 160 8.63 5.40 -2.56
C ILE A 160 10.15 5.50 -2.37
N LYS A 161 10.65 5.42 -1.14
CA LYS A 161 12.09 5.52 -0.85
C LYS A 161 12.89 4.25 -1.15
N SER A 162 12.21 3.12 -1.30
CA SER A 162 12.87 1.84 -1.57
C SER A 162 13.62 1.80 -2.91
N LYS A 163 14.67 0.97 -2.98
CA LYS A 163 15.43 0.70 -4.22
C LYS A 163 14.55 0.05 -5.27
N LEU A 164 13.80 -0.97 -4.87
CA LEU A 164 12.90 -1.74 -5.70
C LEU A 164 11.55 -1.85 -5.00
N PHE A 165 10.47 -1.58 -5.73
CA PHE A 165 9.12 -1.81 -5.25
C PHE A 165 8.43 -2.92 -6.03
N ILE A 166 7.78 -3.85 -5.34
CA ILE A 166 6.97 -4.90 -5.93
C ILE A 166 5.50 -4.58 -5.71
N GLN A 167 4.79 -4.38 -6.82
CA GLN A 167 3.39 -4.02 -6.82
C GLN A 167 2.53 -5.16 -6.26
N GLY A 168 1.76 -4.86 -5.22
CA GLY A 168 0.58 -5.62 -4.81
C GLY A 168 -0.69 -5.15 -5.53
N LYS A 169 -1.85 -5.68 -5.16
CA LYS A 169 -3.12 -5.29 -5.79
C LYS A 169 -3.74 -4.03 -5.19
N GLY A 170 -4.58 -3.35 -5.98
CA GLY A 170 -5.43 -2.23 -5.57
C GLY A 170 -4.80 -0.85 -5.81
N TYR A 171 -5.63 0.20 -5.68
CA TYR A 171 -5.24 1.56 -6.05
C TYR A 171 -4.12 2.15 -5.20
N PHE A 172 -3.94 1.70 -3.96
CA PHE A 172 -2.79 2.11 -3.14
C PHE A 172 -1.47 1.69 -3.77
N SER A 173 -1.38 0.44 -4.23
CA SER A 173 -0.18 -0.05 -4.92
C SER A 173 0.00 0.60 -6.29
N LYS A 174 -1.11 0.84 -7.01
CA LYS A 174 -1.11 1.57 -8.27
C LYS A 174 -0.54 2.98 -8.10
N LEU A 175 -0.92 3.67 -7.02
CA LEU A 175 -0.41 5.01 -6.72
C LEU A 175 1.10 5.00 -6.52
N ILE A 176 1.61 4.03 -5.75
CA ILE A 176 3.05 3.86 -5.55
C ILE A 176 3.77 3.71 -6.90
N VAL A 177 3.27 2.85 -7.78
CA VAL A 177 3.84 2.62 -9.12
C VAL A 177 3.86 3.91 -9.95
N GLU A 178 2.73 4.63 -10.03
CA GLU A 178 2.64 5.84 -10.84
C GLU A 178 3.56 6.96 -10.32
N VAL A 179 3.68 7.13 -9.00
CA VAL A 179 4.62 8.08 -8.39
C VAL A 179 6.06 7.64 -8.66
N ARG A 180 6.40 6.36 -8.51
CA ARG A 180 7.75 5.83 -8.80
C ARG A 180 8.12 6.01 -10.26
N LYS A 181 7.21 5.75 -11.21
CA LYS A 181 7.41 6.02 -12.65
C LYS A 181 7.71 7.49 -12.90
N LYS A 182 6.95 8.40 -12.29
CA LYS A 182 7.18 9.85 -12.41
C LYS A 182 8.58 10.26 -11.92
N LEU A 183 9.10 9.57 -10.91
CA LEU A 183 10.42 9.79 -10.33
C LEU A 183 11.54 8.97 -11.01
N ASN A 184 11.23 8.20 -12.06
CA ASN A 184 12.16 7.28 -12.72
C ASN A 184 12.78 6.23 -11.76
N LEU A 185 11.99 5.72 -10.81
CA LEU A 185 12.40 4.72 -9.83
C LEU A 185 11.98 3.30 -10.26
N ASN A 186 12.82 2.32 -9.92
CA ASN A 186 12.61 0.91 -10.29
C ASN A 186 11.38 0.32 -9.62
N ASN A 187 10.58 -0.44 -10.36
CA ASN A 187 9.43 -1.15 -9.84
C ASN A 187 9.15 -2.41 -10.68
N ILE A 188 8.58 -3.43 -10.03
CA ILE A 188 8.03 -4.62 -10.69
C ILE A 188 6.52 -4.49 -10.65
N GLU A 189 5.94 -4.20 -11.81
CA GLU A 189 4.49 -4.19 -11.99
C GLU A 189 3.98 -5.64 -12.08
N THR A 190 2.94 -5.94 -11.32
CA THR A 190 2.27 -7.24 -11.37
C THR A 190 0.95 -7.05 -12.08
N THR A 191 0.67 -7.89 -13.08
CA THR A 191 -0.48 -7.71 -13.97
C THR A 191 -1.76 -7.51 -13.16
N GLU A 192 -2.42 -6.37 -13.39
CA GLU A 192 -3.73 -6.04 -12.82
C GLU A 192 -4.73 -7.08 -13.32
N VAL A 193 -5.05 -8.09 -12.51
CA VAL A 193 -6.29 -8.83 -12.71
C VAL A 193 -7.40 -7.92 -12.18
N ASN A 194 -7.99 -7.15 -13.08
CA ASN A 194 -9.23 -6.39 -12.86
C ASN A 194 -10.31 -7.25 -12.20
#